data_AF-A0A2V8NSC3-F1
#
_entry.id   AF-A0A2V8NSC3-F1
#
_cell.length_a   1.000
_cell.length_b   1.000
_cell.length_c   1.000
_cell.angle_alpha   90.00
_cell.angle_beta   90.00
_cell.angle_gamma   90.00
#
_symmetry.space_group_name_H-M   'P 1'
#
loop_
_entity.id
_entity.type
_entity.pdbx_description
1 polymer ?
#
loop_
_entity_poly.entity_id
_entity_poly.type
_entity_poly.pdbx_seq_one_letter_code
_entity_poly.pdbx_strand_id
1 'polypeptide(L)'
;MRRLKRWRTFLLVLCAIIGTLASALWVENSSVSADVANTQDVTALERRISQLEQRFYTLETSINRLEQQVSLSERPSVAQPGVARDVEVTLLRSQVEMLQRRLNEIDCGLAKLDERTLAPAAREARRKAGTNNIDPCRLNADAPLRLSARP
;
A
#
# COMPACT_ATOMS: atom_id res chain seq x y z
N MET A 1 -54.04 -45.10 46.67
CA MET A 1 -52.74 -45.17 45.94
C MET A 1 -52.65 -46.23 44.83
N ARG A 2 -53.36 -47.38 44.87
CA ARG A 2 -53.26 -48.42 43.81
C ARG A 2 -53.80 -48.01 42.43
N ARG A 3 -54.78 -47.09 42.36
CA ARG A 3 -55.36 -46.64 41.08
C ARG A 3 -54.42 -45.73 40.26
N LEU A 4 -53.57 -44.95 40.93
CA LEU A 4 -52.63 -44.05 40.25
C LEU A 4 -51.47 -44.83 39.59
N LYS A 5 -51.03 -45.92 40.23
CA LYS A 5 -49.98 -46.80 39.67
C LYS A 5 -50.49 -47.58 38.45
N ARG A 6 -51.75 -48.05 38.48
CA ARG A 6 -52.41 -48.69 37.32
C ARG A 6 -52.59 -47.72 36.15
N TRP A 7 -52.87 -46.45 36.41
CA TRP A 7 -53.05 -45.47 35.33
C TRP A 7 -51.73 -45.12 34.64
N ARG A 8 -50.63 -44.99 35.38
CA ARG A 8 -49.28 -44.80 34.80
C ARG A 8 -48.83 -45.97 33.93
N THR A 9 -49.12 -47.21 34.33
CA THR A 9 -48.76 -48.38 33.50
C THR A 9 -49.57 -48.44 32.21
N PHE A 10 -50.85 -48.08 32.25
CA PHE A 10 -51.68 -48.03 31.04
C PHE A 10 -51.19 -46.95 30.06
N LEU A 11 -50.80 -45.77 30.55
CA LEU A 11 -50.30 -44.68 29.70
C LEU A 11 -48.99 -45.07 28.98
N LEU A 12 -48.08 -45.74 29.66
CA LEU A 12 -46.80 -46.17 29.08
C LEU A 12 -46.97 -47.24 28.00
N VAL A 13 -47.88 -48.21 28.21
CA VAL A 13 -48.17 -49.25 27.20
C VAL A 13 -48.82 -48.64 25.96
N LEU A 14 -49.72 -47.68 26.13
CA LEU A 14 -50.40 -47.03 25.01
C LEU A 14 -49.42 -46.18 24.16
N CYS A 15 -48.46 -45.49 24.79
CA CYS A 15 -47.39 -44.80 24.08
C CYS A 15 -46.49 -45.76 23.28
N ALA A 16 -46.15 -46.92 23.84
CA ALA A 16 -45.32 -47.90 23.15
C ALA A 16 -46.01 -48.45 21.89
N ILE A 17 -47.31 -48.75 21.99
CA ILE A 17 -48.10 -49.28 20.86
C ILE A 17 -48.22 -48.24 19.74
N ILE A 18 -48.52 -46.98 20.09
CA ILE A 18 -48.60 -45.88 19.10
C ILE A 18 -47.24 -45.65 18.44
N GLY A 19 -46.14 -45.70 19.21
CA GLY A 19 -44.79 -45.59 18.68
C GLY A 19 -44.47 -46.68 17.65
N THR A 20 -44.85 -47.93 17.92
CA THR A 20 -44.60 -49.04 16.99
C THR A 20 -45.45 -48.98 15.72
N LEU A 21 -46.71 -48.51 15.81
CA LEU A 21 -47.59 -48.35 14.65
C LEU A 21 -47.16 -47.19 13.75
N ALA A 22 -46.66 -46.10 14.34
CA ALA A 22 -46.08 -45.00 13.58
C ALA A 22 -44.84 -45.46 12.80
N SER A 23 -43.96 -46.27 13.39
CA SER A 23 -42.76 -46.73 12.69
C SER A 23 -43.05 -47.65 11.50
N ALA A 24 -44.10 -48.49 11.57
CA ALA A 24 -44.45 -49.42 10.49
C ALA A 24 -45.02 -48.71 9.25
N LEU A 25 -45.80 -47.63 9.45
CA LEU A 25 -46.43 -46.90 8.36
C LEU A 25 -45.48 -45.99 7.56
N TRP A 26 -44.31 -45.65 8.11
CA TRP A 26 -43.34 -44.77 7.44
C TRP A 26 -42.26 -45.52 6.64
N VAL A 27 -42.06 -46.81 6.90
CA VAL A 27 -41.01 -47.60 6.23
C VAL A 27 -41.41 -48.04 4.83
N GLU A 28 -42.70 -48.30 4.57
CA GLU A 28 -43.13 -48.91 3.31
C GLU A 28 -43.29 -47.91 2.14
N ASN A 29 -43.33 -46.60 2.42
CA ASN A 29 -43.57 -45.56 1.42
C ASN A 29 -42.30 -44.85 0.90
N SER A 30 -41.11 -45.29 1.36
CA SER A 30 -39.85 -44.56 1.14
C SER A 30 -38.93 -45.14 0.04
N SER A 31 -39.23 -46.31 -0.51
CA SER A 31 -38.31 -47.01 -1.43
C SER A 31 -38.55 -46.73 -2.92
N VAL A 32 -39.79 -46.49 -3.36
CA VAL A 32 -40.11 -46.30 -4.80
C VAL A 32 -39.95 -44.84 -5.25
N SER A 33 -40.01 -43.87 -4.33
CA SER A 33 -39.77 -42.45 -4.64
C SER A 33 -38.29 -42.06 -4.63
N ALA A 34 -37.40 -42.92 -4.12
CA ALA A 34 -35.97 -42.61 -4.01
C ALA A 34 -35.22 -42.68 -5.35
N ASP A 35 -35.59 -43.58 -6.27
CA ASP A 35 -34.88 -43.72 -7.57
C ASP A 35 -35.24 -42.62 -8.58
N VAL A 36 -36.48 -42.15 -8.59
CA VAL A 36 -36.90 -41.02 -9.45
C VAL A 36 -36.44 -39.68 -8.88
N ALA A 37 -36.37 -39.55 -7.54
CA ALA A 37 -35.77 -38.38 -6.88
C ALA A 37 -34.25 -38.33 -7.11
N ASN A 38 -33.54 -39.46 -6.97
CA ASN A 38 -32.10 -39.53 -7.21
C ASN A 38 -31.74 -39.16 -8.66
N THR A 39 -32.49 -39.63 -9.66
CA THR A 39 -32.22 -39.29 -11.07
C THR A 39 -32.49 -37.81 -11.37
N GLN A 40 -33.55 -37.20 -10.81
CA GLN A 40 -33.73 -35.75 -10.88
C GLN A 40 -32.60 -35.00 -10.19
N ASP A 41 -32.16 -35.46 -9.02
CA ASP A 41 -31.06 -34.85 -8.28
C ASP A 41 -29.74 -34.96 -9.06
N VAL A 42 -29.44 -36.07 -9.75
CA VAL A 42 -28.24 -36.20 -10.58
C VAL A 42 -28.26 -35.18 -11.73
N THR A 43 -29.40 -35.01 -12.43
CA THR A 43 -29.50 -34.01 -13.50
C THR A 43 -29.44 -32.57 -12.99
N ALA A 44 -29.96 -32.30 -11.79
CA ALA A 44 -29.86 -31.00 -11.14
C ALA A 44 -28.42 -30.73 -10.66
N LEU A 45 -27.72 -31.77 -10.18
CA LEU A 45 -26.33 -31.70 -9.76
C LEU A 45 -25.42 -31.46 -10.97
N GLU A 46 -25.66 -32.13 -12.10
CA GLU A 46 -24.92 -31.93 -13.35
C GLU A 46 -25.06 -30.50 -13.90
N ARG A 47 -26.26 -29.92 -13.82
CA ARG A 47 -26.47 -28.49 -14.14
C ARG A 47 -25.73 -27.56 -13.19
N ARG A 48 -25.64 -27.90 -11.90
CA ARG A 48 -24.89 -27.11 -10.92
C ARG A 48 -23.38 -27.23 -11.14
N ILE A 49 -22.90 -28.42 -11.50
CA ILE A 49 -21.50 -28.68 -11.85
C ILE A 49 -21.13 -27.88 -13.10
N SER A 50 -21.94 -27.91 -14.16
CA SER A 50 -21.64 -27.13 -15.36
C SER A 50 -21.65 -25.62 -15.10
N GLN A 51 -22.54 -25.12 -14.24
CA GLN A 51 -22.53 -23.73 -13.79
C GLN A 51 -21.29 -23.38 -12.97
N LEU A 52 -20.83 -24.30 -12.11
CA LEU A 52 -19.59 -24.12 -11.34
C LEU A 52 -18.36 -24.14 -12.24
N GLU A 53 -18.30 -25.04 -13.23
CA GLU A 53 -17.24 -25.08 -14.24
C GLU A 53 -17.17 -23.77 -15.02
N GLN A 54 -18.31 -23.27 -15.50
CA GLN A 54 -18.37 -21.98 -16.20
C GLN A 54 -17.90 -20.81 -15.33
N ARG A 55 -18.27 -20.81 -14.04
CA ARG A 55 -17.78 -19.82 -13.07
C ARG A 55 -16.29 -19.97 -12.82
N PHE A 56 -15.79 -21.21 -12.75
CA PHE A 56 -14.37 -21.49 -12.54
C PHE A 56 -13.53 -21.00 -13.71
N TYR A 57 -13.95 -21.25 -14.96
CA TYR A 57 -13.30 -20.69 -16.14
C TYR A 57 -13.29 -19.16 -16.14
N THR A 58 -14.38 -18.54 -15.70
CA THR A 58 -14.47 -17.07 -15.57
C THR A 58 -13.51 -16.55 -14.48
N LEU A 59 -13.40 -17.27 -13.36
CA LEU A 59 -12.47 -16.92 -12.30
C LEU A 59 -11.02 -17.11 -12.74
N GLU A 60 -10.68 -18.22 -13.39
CA GLU A 60 -9.35 -18.50 -13.92
C GLU A 60 -8.90 -17.44 -14.91
N THR A 61 -9.76 -17.07 -15.87
CA THR A 61 -9.46 -15.98 -16.81
C THR A 61 -9.33 -14.63 -16.11
N SER A 62 -10.12 -14.35 -15.06
CA SER A 62 -9.99 -13.14 -14.26
C SER A 62 -8.68 -13.10 -13.45
N ILE A 63 -8.26 -14.24 -12.89
CA ILE A 63 -7.00 -14.41 -12.16
C ILE A 63 -5.84 -14.24 -13.12
N ASN A 64 -5.85 -14.88 -14.28
CA ASN A 64 -4.78 -14.77 -15.26
C ASN A 64 -4.65 -13.33 -15.80
N ARG A 65 -5.78 -12.63 -15.98
CA ARG A 65 -5.78 -11.18 -16.27
C ARG A 65 -5.26 -10.34 -15.12
N LEU A 66 -5.62 -10.68 -13.87
CA LEU A 66 -5.08 -10.02 -12.69
C LEU A 66 -3.58 -10.28 -12.56
N GLU A 67 -3.09 -11.48 -12.81
CA GLU A 67 -1.67 -11.84 -12.82
C GLU A 67 -0.91 -11.13 -13.94
N GLN A 68 -1.52 -10.94 -15.11
CA GLN A 68 -0.95 -10.11 -16.17
C GLN A 68 -0.92 -8.63 -15.77
N GLN A 69 -1.99 -8.12 -15.15
CA GLN A 69 -2.02 -6.74 -14.65
C GLN A 69 -1.04 -6.54 -13.50
N VAL A 70 -0.91 -7.51 -12.60
CA VAL A 70 0.06 -7.53 -11.51
C VAL A 70 1.44 -7.64 -12.10
N SER A 71 1.78 -8.55 -12.99
CA SER A 71 3.12 -8.60 -13.62
C SER A 71 3.47 -7.36 -14.46
N LEU A 72 2.49 -6.66 -15.03
CA LEU A 72 2.71 -5.36 -15.70
C LEU A 72 2.82 -4.19 -14.72
N SER A 73 2.06 -4.21 -13.62
CA SER A 73 2.08 -3.21 -12.54
C SER A 73 3.23 -3.44 -11.53
N GLU A 74 3.67 -4.68 -11.46
CA GLU A 74 4.88 -5.28 -10.87
C GLU A 74 5.88 -5.49 -12.02
N ARG A 75 5.83 -4.64 -13.04
CA ARG A 75 7.06 -4.00 -13.50
C ARG A 75 7.40 -3.02 -12.38
N PRO A 76 8.13 -3.48 -11.36
CA PRO A 76 8.24 -2.71 -10.18
C PRO A 76 9.19 -1.60 -10.56
N SER A 77 8.76 -0.36 -10.41
CA SER A 77 9.62 0.65 -9.79
C SER A 77 9.97 0.21 -8.35
N VAL A 78 10.43 -1.03 -8.16
CA VAL A 78 11.39 -1.42 -7.14
C VAL A 78 12.77 -1.17 -7.78
N ALA A 79 12.97 0.07 -8.24
CA ALA A 79 14.23 0.69 -7.88
C ALA A 79 14.23 0.66 -6.35
N GLN A 80 15.18 -0.06 -5.75
CA GLN A 80 15.35 -0.10 -4.31
C GLN A 80 14.94 1.25 -3.70
N PRO A 81 14.11 1.29 -2.63
CA PRO A 81 13.80 2.54 -1.96
C PRO A 81 15.07 3.29 -1.52
N GLY A 82 16.23 2.60 -1.45
CA GLY A 82 17.57 3.20 -1.43
C GLY A 82 17.93 3.94 -2.74
N VAL A 83 17.99 3.27 -3.89
CA VAL A 83 18.47 3.86 -5.16
C VAL A 83 17.64 5.05 -5.65
N ALA A 84 16.30 5.00 -5.57
CA ALA A 84 15.47 6.15 -5.96
C ALA A 84 15.67 7.35 -5.00
N ARG A 85 15.77 7.09 -3.70
CA ARG A 85 16.12 8.12 -2.70
C ARG A 85 17.55 8.60 -2.86
N ASP A 86 18.49 7.74 -3.26
CA ASP A 86 19.89 8.10 -3.49
C ASP A 86 20.02 9.03 -4.70
N VAL A 87 19.24 8.80 -5.77
CA VAL A 87 19.15 9.72 -6.90
C VAL A 87 18.58 11.08 -6.48
N GLU A 88 17.53 11.11 -5.66
CA GLU A 88 16.97 12.36 -5.14
C GLU A 88 17.94 13.08 -4.19
N VAL A 89 18.60 12.36 -3.30
CA VAL A 89 19.57 12.91 -2.34
C VAL A 89 20.82 13.44 -3.06
N THR A 90 21.31 12.76 -4.10
CA THR A 90 22.44 13.25 -4.92
C THR A 90 22.07 14.50 -5.70
N LEU A 91 20.86 14.55 -6.26
CA LEU A 91 20.32 15.75 -6.91
C LEU A 91 20.18 16.92 -5.92
N LEU A 92 19.61 16.69 -4.75
CA LEU A 92 19.50 17.70 -3.69
C LEU A 92 20.88 18.19 -3.23
N ARG A 93 21.87 17.29 -3.06
CA ARG A 93 23.26 17.69 -2.74
C ARG A 93 23.84 18.59 -3.82
N SER A 94 23.68 18.25 -5.10
CA SER A 94 24.14 19.10 -6.20
C SER A 94 23.49 20.48 -6.21
N GLN A 95 22.20 20.57 -5.85
CA GLN A 95 21.49 21.84 -5.75
C GLN A 95 21.98 22.67 -4.56
N VAL A 96 22.21 22.04 -3.41
CA VAL A 96 22.78 22.70 -2.24
C VAL A 96 24.19 23.23 -2.53
N GLU A 97 25.04 22.45 -3.20
CA GLU A 97 26.36 22.91 -3.63
C GLU A 97 26.28 24.10 -4.59
N MET A 98 25.33 24.08 -5.52
CA MET A 98 25.09 25.22 -6.41
C MET A 98 24.65 26.46 -5.64
N LEU A 99 23.70 26.32 -4.72
CA LEU A 99 23.23 27.42 -3.88
C LEU A 99 24.34 27.97 -2.99
N GLN A 100 25.17 27.11 -2.41
CA GLN A 100 26.30 27.51 -1.59
C GLN A 100 27.32 28.32 -2.39
N ARG A 101 27.60 27.94 -3.64
CA ARG A 101 28.45 28.75 -4.53
C ARG A 101 27.83 30.12 -4.83
N ARG A 102 26.51 30.19 -5.07
CA ARG A 102 25.80 31.45 -5.30
C ARG A 102 25.84 32.35 -4.06
N LEU A 103 25.65 31.79 -2.86
CA LEU A 103 25.77 32.55 -1.61
C LEU A 103 27.18 33.11 -1.43
N ASN A 104 28.21 32.28 -1.64
CA ASN A 104 29.60 32.74 -1.57
C ASN A 104 29.89 33.88 -2.57
N GLU A 105 29.35 33.81 -3.79
CA GLU A 105 29.48 34.87 -4.79
C GLU A 105 28.79 36.17 -4.37
N ILE A 106 27.59 36.07 -3.78
CA ILE A 106 26.83 37.21 -3.25
C ILE A 106 27.54 37.82 -2.04
N ASP A 107 28.01 37.02 -1.09
CA ASP A 107 28.75 37.47 0.09
C ASP A 107 30.04 38.20 -0.31
N CYS A 108 30.74 37.65 -1.31
CA CYS A 108 31.92 38.29 -1.90
C CYS A 108 31.57 39.64 -2.54
N GLY A 109 30.46 39.71 -3.28
CA GLY A 109 29.95 40.93 -3.87
C GLY A 109 29.53 41.97 -2.83
N LEU A 110 28.93 41.53 -1.73
CA LEU A 110 28.52 42.39 -0.62
C LEU A 110 29.73 42.95 0.13
N ALA A 111 30.73 42.12 0.44
CA ALA A 111 31.98 42.55 1.07
C ALA A 111 32.72 43.61 0.23
N LYS A 112 32.60 43.51 -1.09
CA LYS A 112 33.13 44.47 -2.04
C LYS A 112 32.32 45.77 -2.12
N LEU A 113 31.00 45.68 -2.07
CA LEU A 113 30.12 46.85 -2.02
C LEU A 113 30.28 47.62 -0.70
N ASP A 114 30.43 46.89 0.41
CA ASP A 114 30.80 47.43 1.73
C ASP A 114 32.11 48.23 1.62
N GLU A 115 33.15 47.65 1.03
CA GLU A 115 34.44 48.34 0.85
C GLU A 115 34.33 49.62 0.02
N ARG A 116 33.47 49.63 -1.01
CA ARG A 116 33.22 50.84 -1.83
C ARG A 116 32.42 51.91 -1.09
N THR A 117 31.56 51.50 -0.17
CA THR A 117 30.67 52.39 0.61
C THR A 117 31.39 52.99 1.83
N LEU A 118 32.43 52.33 2.35
CA LEU A 118 33.22 52.86 3.47
C LEU A 118 33.90 54.18 3.13
N ALA A 119 33.94 55.10 4.09
CA ALA A 119 34.76 56.30 4.03
C ALA A 119 36.25 55.92 3.88
N PRO A 120 37.07 56.70 3.14
CA PRO A 120 38.47 56.36 2.88
C PRO A 120 39.29 56.14 4.17
N ALA A 121 39.02 56.92 5.22
CA ALA A 121 39.64 56.75 6.54
C ALA A 121 39.29 55.40 7.22
N ALA A 122 38.08 54.90 7.02
CA ALA A 122 37.62 53.62 7.57
C ALA A 122 38.22 52.41 6.82
N ARG A 123 38.44 52.54 5.51
CA ARG A 123 39.14 51.52 4.70
C ARG A 123 40.58 51.36 5.15
N GLU A 124 41.26 52.48 5.39
CA GLU A 124 42.65 52.47 5.83
C GLU A 124 42.81 51.92 7.25
N ALA A 125 41.87 52.23 8.15
CA ALA A 125 41.80 51.63 9.47
C ALA A 125 41.59 50.11 9.42
N ARG A 126 40.71 49.61 8.53
CA ARG A 126 40.51 48.16 8.33
C ARG A 126 41.72 47.46 7.72
N ARG A 127 42.41 48.09 6.75
CA ARG A 127 43.66 47.56 6.19
C ARG A 127 44.75 47.40 7.25
N LYS A 128 44.83 48.34 8.19
CA LYS A 128 45.76 48.27 9.32
C LYS A 128 45.37 47.21 10.37
N ALA A 129 44.08 46.94 10.53
CA ALA A 129 43.56 45.93 11.47
C ALA A 129 43.61 44.48 10.95
N GLY A 130 43.67 44.27 9.62
CA GLY A 130 43.41 42.98 8.97
C GLY A 130 44.61 42.08 8.68
N THR A 131 45.77 42.24 9.32
CA THR A 131 47.03 41.58 8.89
C THR A 131 47.04 40.04 8.95
N ASN A 132 46.09 39.39 9.62
CA ASN A 132 46.07 37.93 9.78
C ASN A 132 44.88 37.21 9.14
N ASN A 133 43.88 37.93 8.60
CA ASN A 133 42.66 37.32 8.07
C ASN A 133 42.06 38.21 6.97
N ILE A 134 42.81 38.40 5.89
CA ILE A 134 42.38 39.20 4.74
C ILE A 134 41.41 38.35 3.92
N ASP A 135 40.13 38.68 3.96
CA ASP A 135 39.13 38.07 3.09
C ASP A 135 39.55 38.26 1.62
N PRO A 136 39.74 37.18 0.84
CA PRO A 136 40.20 37.26 -0.54
C PRO A 136 39.23 38.07 -1.43
N CYS A 137 37.97 38.14 -1.03
CA CYS A 137 36.92 38.95 -1.65
C CYS A 137 37.12 40.47 -1.57
N ARG A 138 37.94 40.95 -0.62
CA ARG A 138 38.13 42.38 -0.34
C ARG A 138 39.39 42.97 -0.99
N LEU A 139 40.27 42.11 -1.53
CA LEU A 139 41.51 42.51 -2.19
C LEU A 139 41.26 43.26 -3.51
N ASN A 140 40.15 42.98 -4.19
CA ASN A 140 39.83 43.54 -5.52
C ASN A 140 38.49 44.27 -5.51
N ALA A 141 38.37 45.31 -4.69
CA ALA A 141 37.13 46.08 -4.53
C ALA A 141 36.66 46.81 -5.79
N ASP A 142 37.55 47.06 -6.75
CA ASP A 142 37.27 47.83 -7.97
C ASP A 142 36.93 46.96 -9.19
N ALA A 143 37.16 45.64 -9.14
CA ALA A 143 36.80 44.77 -10.25
C ALA A 143 35.26 44.77 -10.48
N PRO A 144 34.76 44.52 -11.69
CA PRO A 144 33.32 44.46 -11.91
C PRO A 144 32.68 43.33 -11.09
N LEU A 145 31.52 43.59 -10.48
CA LEU A 145 30.71 42.57 -9.83
C LEU A 145 30.13 41.68 -10.93
N ARG A 146 30.69 40.49 -11.10
CA ARG A 146 30.09 39.46 -11.94
C ARG A 146 29.31 38.57 -11.00
N LEU A 147 27.99 38.75 -10.97
CA LEU A 147 27.07 37.78 -10.37
C LEU A 147 26.61 36.89 -11.52
N SER A 148 26.84 35.57 -11.40
CA SER A 148 26.41 34.59 -12.37
C SER A 148 24.90 34.70 -12.62
N ALA A 149 24.52 35.23 -13.79
CA ALA A 149 23.12 35.36 -14.23
C ALA A 149 22.55 34.05 -14.80
N ARG A 150 23.22 32.92 -14.57
CA ARG A 150 22.82 31.62 -15.12
C ARG A 150 21.60 31.11 -14.35
N PRO A 151 20.46 30.82 -15.03
CA PRO A 151 19.24 30.34 -14.38
C PRO A 151 19.53 29.10 -13.53
#